data_AF-A0A1W2CH02-F1
#
_entry.id   AF-A0A1W2CH02-F1
#
_cell.length_a   1.000
_cell.length_b   1.000
_cell.length_c   1.000
_cell.angle_alpha   90.00
_cell.angle_beta   90.00
_cell.angle_gamma   90.00
#
_symmetry.space_group_name_H-M   'P 1'
#
loop_
_entity.id
_entity.type
_entity.pdbx_description
1 polymer ?
#
loop_
_entity_poly.entity_id
_entity_poly.type
_entity_poly.pdbx_seq_one_letter_code
_entity_poly.pdbx_strand_id
1 'polypeptide(L)' 'MEQEGVENPYKFDSKFSKYKSSQVAGDIRGQWGEARKASRTKGNREINFRLIAIIAVLFFIVWWFFDFDLSLFTRF' A
#
# COMPACT_ATOMS: atom_id res chain seq x y z
N MET A 1 10.70 6.17 34.89
CA MET A 1 11.44 7.41 34.61
C MET A 1 10.69 8.10 33.49
N GLU A 2 9.78 9.01 33.86
CA GLU A 2 9.05 9.86 32.92
C GLU A 2 10.02 10.97 32.48
N GLN A 3 10.38 11.04 31.20
CA GLN A 3 11.14 12.17 30.69
C GLN A 3 10.14 13.31 30.51
N GLU A 4 10.05 14.21 31.49
CA GLU A 4 9.38 15.52 31.34
C GLU A 4 10.12 16.29 30.23
N GLY A 5 9.63 16.13 29.00
CA GLY A 5 10.18 16.80 27.83
C GLY A 5 9.95 18.30 27.96
N VAL A 6 11.04 19.05 28.11
CA VAL A 6 11.09 20.52 28.06
C VAL A 6 10.19 21.04 26.94
N GLU A 7 9.06 21.63 27.30
CA GLU A 7 8.13 22.19 26.34
C GLU A 7 8.74 23.49 25.78
N ASN A 8 8.99 23.50 24.46
CA ASN A 8 9.65 24.63 23.81
C ASN A 8 8.84 25.93 24.00
N PRO A 9 9.39 26.97 24.67
CA PRO A 9 8.67 28.21 24.97
C PRO A 9 8.34 29.05 23.73
N TYR A 10 8.90 28.71 22.56
CA TYR A 10 8.62 29.33 21.26
C TYR A 10 7.74 28.44 20.36
N LYS A 11 7.06 27.44 20.92
CA LYS A 11 6.13 26.59 20.17
C LYS A 11 4.83 27.35 19.89
N PHE A 12 4.88 28.33 18.99
CA PHE A 12 3.70 28.97 18.47
C PHE A 12 2.98 27.99 17.55
N ASP A 13 1.91 27.40 18.05
CA ASP A 13 1.05 26.57 17.22
C ASP A 13 0.12 27.45 16.39
N SER A 14 -0.08 27.08 15.12
CA SER A 14 -0.98 27.85 14.23
C SER A 14 -2.41 27.79 14.78
N LYS A 15 -3.22 28.85 14.68
CA LYS A 15 -4.66 28.78 15.04
C LYS A 15 -5.41 27.64 14.32
N PHE A 16 -4.87 27.19 13.19
CA PHE A 16 -5.42 26.10 12.38
C PHE A 16 -4.92 24.70 12.78
N SER A 17 -3.91 24.59 13.65
CA SER A 17 -3.33 23.31 14.06
C SER A 17 -4.35 22.41 14.78
N LYS A 18 -5.24 23.02 15.56
CA LYS A 18 -6.31 22.34 16.31
C LYS A 18 -7.30 21.61 15.40
N TYR A 19 -7.43 22.05 14.15
CA TYR A 19 -8.34 21.46 13.15
C TYR A 19 -7.63 20.48 12.22
N LYS A 20 -6.32 20.28 12.37
CA LYS A 20 -5.53 19.37 11.51
C LYS A 20 -5.97 17.90 11.64
N SER A 21 -6.56 17.54 12.78
CA SER A 21 -7.05 16.18 13.08
C SER A 21 -8.54 16.12 13.40
N SER A 22 -9.30 17.22 13.21
CA SER A 22 -10.75 17.19 13.45
C SER A 22 -11.44 16.46 12.30
N GLN A 23 -11.96 15.25 12.57
CA GLN A 23 -12.81 14.54 11.62
C GLN A 23 -14.17 15.26 11.54
N VAL A 24 -14.37 16.00 10.46
CA VAL A 24 -15.64 16.66 10.12
C VAL A 24 -16.47 15.69 9.26
N ALA A 25 -17.80 15.74 9.37
CA ALA A 25 -18.68 15.01 8.46
C ALA A 25 -18.37 15.44 7.00
N GLY A 26 -17.91 14.49 6.17
CA GLY A 26 -17.43 14.77 4.81
C GLY A 26 -15.90 14.93 4.67
N ASP A 27 -15.11 14.63 5.71
CA ASP A 27 -13.64 14.61 5.62
C ASP A 27 -13.14 13.40 4.81
N ILE A 28 -13.19 13.55 3.49
CA ILE A 28 -12.71 12.55 2.55
C ILE A 28 -11.19 12.39 2.69
N ARG A 29 -10.45 13.49 2.87
CA ARG A 29 -8.97 13.45 2.99
C ARG A 29 -8.51 12.62 4.19
N GLY A 30 -9.16 12.80 5.35
CA GLY A 30 -8.93 11.99 6.54
C GLY A 30 -9.21 10.51 6.30
N GLN A 31 -10.34 10.19 5.66
CA GLN A 31 -10.72 8.82 5.30
C GLN A 31 -9.68 8.14 4.39
N TRP A 32 -9.17 8.81 3.35
CA TRP A 32 -8.09 8.25 2.51
C TRP A 32 -6.78 8.10 3.29
N GLY A 33 -6.51 9.01 4.24
CA GLY A 33 -5.34 8.93 5.13
C GLY A 33 -5.38 7.71 6.03
N GLU A 34 -6.53 7.47 6.68
CA GLU A 34 -6.76 6.30 7.53
C GLU A 34 -6.79 5.01 6.71
N ALA A 35 -7.52 4.97 5.59
CA ALA A 35 -7.54 3.80 4.71
C ALA A 35 -6.13 3.43 4.22
N ARG A 36 -5.29 4.42 3.89
CA ARG A 36 -3.88 4.20 3.52
C ARG A 36 -3.03 3.72 4.70
N LYS A 37 -3.28 4.19 5.93
CA LYS A 37 -2.60 3.66 7.11
C LYS A 37 -3.04 2.22 7.40
N ALA A 38 -4.33 1.94 7.28
CA ALA A 38 -4.92 0.62 7.47
C ALA A 38 -4.45 -0.40 6.40
N SER A 39 -4.19 0.04 5.17
CA SER A 39 -3.67 -0.83 4.12
C SER A 39 -2.17 -1.13 4.24
N ARG A 40 -1.43 -0.40 5.08
CA ARG A 40 0.01 -0.60 5.34
C ARG A 40 0.27 -1.73 6.35
N THR A 41 -0.38 -2.88 6.18
CA THR A 41 -0.09 -4.07 7.00
C THR A 41 0.95 -4.95 6.30
N LYS A 42 1.91 -5.47 7.07
CA LYS A 42 2.90 -6.45 6.58
C LYS A 42 2.34 -7.89 6.55
N GLY A 43 1.13 -8.10 7.07
CA GLY A 43 0.50 -9.42 7.21
C GLY A 43 -0.04 -9.98 5.89
N ASN A 44 -0.50 -9.14 4.96
CA ASN A 44 -1.05 -9.60 3.69
C ASN A 44 0.03 -9.83 2.61
N ARG A 45 1.24 -10.24 3.01
CA ARG A 45 2.34 -10.60 2.10
C ARG A 45 2.24 -12.03 1.57
N GLU A 46 1.29 -12.78 2.09
CA GLU A 46 1.06 -14.16 1.67
C GLU A 46 0.52 -14.15 0.25
N ILE A 47 1.30 -14.70 -0.67
CA ILE A 47 0.85 -14.88 -2.05
C ILE A 47 -0.15 -16.02 -2.04
N ASN A 48 -1.40 -15.72 -2.40
CA ASN A 48 -2.46 -16.70 -2.45
C ASN A 48 -2.18 -17.72 -3.57
N PHE A 49 -2.22 -19.02 -3.25
CA PHE A 49 -2.03 -20.08 -4.24
C PHE A 49 -3.02 -19.97 -5.41
N ARG A 50 -4.27 -19.52 -5.17
CA ARG A 50 -5.25 -19.27 -6.23
C ARG A 50 -4.79 -18.20 -7.21
N LEU A 51 -4.15 -17.14 -6.71
CA LEU A 51 -3.60 -16.07 -7.55
C LEU A 51 -2.49 -16.62 -8.44
N ILE A 52 -1.57 -17.41 -7.88
CA ILE A 52 -0.50 -18.07 -8.63
C ILE A 52 -1.09 -18.99 -9.71
N ALA A 53 -2.09 -19.80 -9.36
CA ALA A 53 -2.74 -20.72 -10.29
C ALA A 53 -3.42 -19.97 -11.44
N ILE A 54 -4.14 -18.89 -11.16
CA ILE A 54 -4.76 -18.04 -12.19
C ILE A 54 -3.70 -17.45 -13.12
N ILE A 55 -2.63 -16.88 -12.56
CA ILE A 55 -1.53 -16.31 -13.35
C ILE A 55 -0.92 -17.38 -14.26
N ALA A 56 -0.60 -18.57 -13.70
CA ALA A 56 -0.03 -19.66 -14.48
C ALA A 56 -0.94 -20.09 -15.64
N VAL A 57 -2.24 -20.27 -15.40
CA VAL A 57 -3.21 -20.62 -16.45
C VAL A 57 -3.27 -19.56 -17.54
N LEU A 58 -3.33 -18.28 -17.17
CA LEU A 58 -3.34 -17.18 -18.14
C LEU A 58 -2.05 -17.14 -18.97
N PHE A 59 -0.89 -17.36 -18.34
CA PHE A 59 0.39 -17.48 -19.05
C PHE A 59 0.38 -18.64 -20.06
N PHE A 60 -0.12 -19.81 -19.68
CA PHE A 60 -0.22 -20.95 -20.61
C PHE A 60 -1.20 -20.71 -21.75
N ILE A 61 -2.31 -20.00 -21.53
CA ILE A 61 -3.26 -19.64 -22.59
C ILE A 61 -2.60 -18.70 -23.60
N VAL A 62 -1.91 -17.66 -23.12
CA VAL A 62 -1.17 -16.72 -23.97
C VAL A 62 -0.10 -17.48 -24.76
N TRP A 63 0.68 -18.30 -24.08
CA TRP A 63 1.73 -19.11 -24.69
C TRP A 63 1.18 -20.03 -25.79
N TRP A 64 0.06 -20.71 -25.53
CA TRP A 64 -0.62 -21.55 -26.51
C TRP A 64 -1.10 -20.76 -27.73
N PHE A 65 -1.69 -19.58 -27.52
CA PHE A 65 -2.27 -18.80 -28.62
C PHE A 65 -1.22 -18.21 -29.56
N PHE A 66 -0.06 -17.83 -29.03
CA PHE A 66 1.01 -17.19 -29.80
C PHE A 66 2.01 -18.18 -30.41
N ASP A 67 1.82 -19.49 -30.23
CA ASP A 67 2.79 -20.53 -30.63
C ASP A 67 4.22 -20.15 -30.19
N PHE A 68 4.34 -19.65 -28.95
CA PHE A 68 5.58 -19.01 -28.51
C PHE A 68 6.70 -20.05 -28.38
N ASP A 69 7.66 -19.99 -29.30
CA ASP A 69 8.75 -20.94 -29.40
C ASP A 69 9.83 -20.67 -28.34
N LEU A 70 9.91 -21.52 -27.31
CA LEU A 70 10.97 -21.46 -26.29
C LEU A 70 12.36 -21.80 -26.84
N SER A 71 12.46 -22.41 -28.02
CA SER A 71 13.74 -22.79 -28.61
C SER A 71 14.62 -21.57 -28.93
N LEU A 72 14.01 -20.39 -29.05
CA LEU A 72 14.71 -19.10 -29.18
C LEU A 72 15.73 -18.86 -28.05
N PHE A 73 15.44 -19.30 -26.82
CA PHE A 73 16.32 -19.08 -25.66
C PHE A 73 17.48 -20.07 -25.58
N THR A 74 17.44 -21.16 -26.35
CA THR A 74 18.50 -22.19 -26.41
C THR A 74 19.42 -22.07 -27.62
N ARG A 75 19.13 -21.14 -28.55
CA ARG A 75 19.88 -20.94 -29.80
C ARG A 75 20.99 -19.89 -29.70
N PHE A 76 21.43 -19.55 -28.49
CA PHE A 76 22.57 -18.69 -28.22
C PHE A 76 23.86 -19.48 -27.98
#